data_AF-A0A2K8MAL9-F1
#
_entry.id   AF-A0A2K8MAL9-F1
#
_cell.length_a   1.000
_cell.length_b   1.000
_cell.length_c   1.000
_cell.angle_alpha   90.00
_cell.angle_beta   90.00
_cell.angle_gamma   90.00
#
_symmetry.space_group_name_H-M   'P 1'
#
loop_
_entity.id
_entity.type
_entity.pdbx_description
1 polymer ?
#
loop_
_entity_poly.entity_id
_entity_poly.type
_entity_poly.pdbx_seq_one_letter_code
_entity_poly.pdbx_strand_id
1 'polypeptide(L)'
;MIENAGISAADRTELGSLLGLGAPVSGAVFAKALNDPDYARNLALCRNTPAFRDFLLAQAEREAPETAEAMPEFSSLELTAKATRSFWEWARSGFATLDAETVEARFEACLACPNLMAAPDLLAYRVTGADRQRVCRLCGCVAARKTKLPHERCPGADPEREGYNRWGQPLAEDAA
;
A
#
# COMPACT_ATOMS: atom_id res chain seq x y z
N MET A 1 18.83 4.73 18.32
CA MET A 1 19.11 3.62 17.37
C MET A 1 17.82 3.40 16.61
N ILE A 2 17.76 3.81 15.36
CA ILE A 2 16.59 3.65 14.50
C ILE A 2 16.84 2.34 13.75
N GLU A 3 16.13 1.28 14.14
CA GLU A 3 16.16 0.02 13.41
C GLU A 3 15.56 0.19 12.02
N ASN A 4 16.18 -0.48 11.07
CA ASN A 4 16.06 -0.29 9.63
C ASN A 4 14.61 -0.55 9.16
N ALA A 5 13.86 0.49 8.79
CA ALA A 5 12.49 0.40 8.26
C ALA A 5 12.44 0.04 6.75
N GLY A 6 13.32 -0.88 6.35
CA GLY A 6 13.17 -1.66 5.13
C GLY A 6 12.40 -2.95 5.46
N ILE A 7 11.64 -3.47 4.50
CA ILE A 7 10.87 -4.72 4.61
C ILE A 7 11.65 -5.77 5.39
N SER A 8 11.21 -6.04 6.61
CA SER A 8 11.96 -6.84 7.56
C SER A 8 11.59 -8.32 7.44
N ALA A 9 12.46 -9.20 7.92
CA ALA A 9 12.09 -10.61 8.10
C ALA A 9 10.84 -10.77 8.99
N ALA A 10 10.61 -9.83 9.91
CA ALA A 10 9.42 -9.79 10.75
C ALA A 10 8.14 -9.52 9.93
N ASP A 11 8.17 -8.57 8.97
CA ASP A 11 7.00 -8.27 8.15
C ASP A 11 6.54 -9.48 7.30
N ARG A 12 7.51 -10.22 6.75
CA ARG A 12 7.22 -11.47 6.01
C ARG A 12 6.67 -12.57 6.92
N THR A 13 7.10 -12.60 8.17
CA THR A 13 6.61 -13.55 9.18
C THR A 13 5.18 -13.22 9.59
N GLU A 14 4.88 -11.95 9.80
CA GLU A 14 3.54 -11.48 10.13
C GLU A 14 2.57 -11.73 8.97
N LEU A 15 3.00 -11.52 7.71
CA LEU A 15 2.16 -11.82 6.55
C LEU A 15 1.93 -13.34 6.42
N GLY A 16 2.97 -14.16 6.67
CA GLY A 16 2.81 -15.61 6.75
C GLY A 16 1.76 -16.03 7.76
N SER A 17 1.80 -15.45 8.96
CA SER A 17 0.81 -15.70 10.02
C SER A 17 -0.61 -15.31 9.59
N LEU A 18 -0.80 -14.16 8.96
CA LEU A 18 -2.12 -13.73 8.44
C LEU A 18 -2.70 -14.69 7.39
N LEU A 19 -1.83 -15.35 6.62
CA LEU A 19 -2.19 -16.32 5.60
C LEU A 19 -2.33 -17.76 6.13
N GLY A 20 -2.20 -17.94 7.46
CA GLY A 20 -2.26 -19.25 8.10
C GLY A 20 -1.07 -20.15 7.74
N LEU A 21 0.08 -19.56 7.43
CA LEU A 21 1.33 -20.29 7.17
C LEU A 21 2.12 -20.44 8.46
N GLY A 22 2.76 -21.60 8.64
CA GLY A 22 3.70 -21.85 9.75
C GLY A 22 5.11 -21.27 9.51
N ALA A 23 5.30 -20.56 8.41
CA ALA A 23 6.59 -20.01 8.00
C ALA A 23 6.41 -18.63 7.36
N PRO A 24 7.48 -17.80 7.33
CA PRO A 24 7.45 -16.52 6.63
C PRO A 24 7.19 -16.70 5.14
N VAL A 25 6.48 -15.75 4.52
CA VAL A 25 6.38 -15.72 3.05
C VAL A 25 7.72 -15.38 2.41
N SER A 26 7.91 -15.77 1.15
CA SER A 26 9.09 -15.37 0.38
C SER A 26 9.13 -13.86 0.14
N GLY A 27 10.33 -13.33 -0.15
CA GLY A 27 10.51 -11.91 -0.46
C GLY A 27 9.69 -11.49 -1.70
N ALA A 28 9.62 -12.35 -2.71
CA ALA A 28 8.82 -12.14 -3.92
C ALA A 28 7.32 -12.03 -3.63
N VAL A 29 6.77 -12.93 -2.80
CA VAL A 29 5.37 -12.89 -2.38
C VAL A 29 5.07 -11.59 -1.65
N PHE A 30 5.92 -11.20 -0.71
CA PHE A 30 5.72 -9.98 0.07
C PHE A 30 5.82 -8.73 -0.82
N ALA A 31 6.83 -8.68 -1.71
CA ALA A 31 6.99 -7.62 -2.69
C ALA A 31 5.74 -7.48 -3.57
N LYS A 32 5.23 -8.59 -4.10
CA LYS A 32 4.04 -8.60 -4.95
C LYS A 32 2.82 -8.14 -4.17
N ALA A 33 2.63 -8.60 -2.93
CA ALA A 33 1.52 -8.17 -2.07
C ALA A 33 1.55 -6.66 -1.76
N LEU A 34 2.72 -6.07 -1.53
CA LEU A 34 2.83 -4.63 -1.33
C LEU A 34 2.53 -3.82 -2.60
N ASN A 35 2.89 -4.36 -3.76
CA ASN A 35 2.86 -3.60 -5.01
C ASN A 35 1.58 -3.83 -5.83
N ASP A 36 0.85 -4.91 -5.58
CA ASP A 36 -0.36 -5.32 -6.30
C ASP A 36 -1.51 -5.58 -5.31
N PRO A 37 -2.42 -4.60 -5.14
CA PRO A 37 -3.56 -4.73 -4.23
C PRO A 37 -4.53 -5.85 -4.61
N ASP A 38 -4.69 -6.17 -5.89
CA ASP A 38 -5.58 -7.25 -6.32
C ASP A 38 -4.96 -8.60 -5.96
N TYR A 39 -3.64 -8.76 -6.14
CA TYR A 39 -2.91 -9.93 -5.66
C TYR A 39 -3.01 -10.07 -4.14
N ALA A 40 -2.74 -9.02 -3.36
CA ALA A 40 -2.85 -9.07 -1.90
C ALA A 40 -4.26 -9.44 -1.43
N ARG A 41 -5.30 -8.84 -2.03
CA ARG A 41 -6.69 -9.18 -1.75
C ARG A 41 -7.01 -10.63 -2.08
N ASN A 42 -6.61 -11.11 -3.26
CA ASN A 42 -6.85 -12.50 -3.68
C ASN A 42 -6.12 -13.48 -2.75
N LEU A 43 -4.88 -13.18 -2.36
CA LEU A 43 -4.11 -13.98 -1.43
C LEU A 43 -4.80 -14.09 -0.07
N ALA A 44 -5.38 -12.99 0.42
CA ALA A 44 -6.17 -12.96 1.65
C ALA A 44 -7.49 -13.74 1.54
N LEU A 45 -8.23 -13.60 0.43
CA LEU A 45 -9.47 -14.35 0.18
C LEU A 45 -9.20 -15.86 0.13
N CYS A 46 -8.08 -16.26 -0.47
CA CYS A 46 -7.70 -17.65 -0.59
C CYS A 46 -7.03 -18.24 0.66
N ARG A 47 -6.84 -17.47 1.75
CA ARG A 47 -6.09 -17.92 2.95
C ARG A 47 -6.58 -19.25 3.54
N ASN A 48 -7.89 -19.50 3.46
CA ASN A 48 -8.54 -20.72 3.98
C ASN A 48 -8.75 -21.80 2.90
N THR A 49 -8.24 -21.59 1.67
CA THR A 49 -8.32 -22.56 0.56
C THR A 49 -6.91 -22.90 0.10
N PRO A 50 -6.23 -23.90 0.71
CA PRO A 50 -4.81 -24.18 0.50
C PRO A 50 -4.40 -24.28 -0.96
N ALA A 51 -5.18 -24.97 -1.79
CA ALA A 51 -4.87 -25.14 -3.22
C ALA A 51 -4.73 -23.79 -3.97
N PHE A 52 -5.62 -22.83 -3.73
CA PHE A 52 -5.55 -21.52 -4.38
C PHE A 52 -4.50 -20.61 -3.75
N ARG A 53 -4.35 -20.65 -2.42
CA ARG A 53 -3.29 -19.90 -1.73
C ARG A 53 -1.92 -20.33 -2.24
N ASP A 54 -1.65 -21.63 -2.24
CA ASP A 54 -0.35 -22.18 -2.60
C ASP A 54 -0.06 -21.96 -4.10
N PHE A 55 -1.10 -21.96 -4.94
CA PHE A 55 -0.99 -21.55 -6.34
C PHE A 55 -0.53 -20.09 -6.48
N LEU A 56 -1.14 -19.16 -5.75
CA LEU A 56 -0.78 -17.73 -5.76
C LEU A 56 0.65 -17.50 -5.23
N LEU A 57 1.02 -18.20 -4.15
CA LEU A 57 2.38 -18.16 -3.61
C LEU A 57 3.41 -18.63 -4.65
N ALA A 58 3.18 -19.79 -5.27
CA ALA A 58 4.08 -20.33 -6.29
C ALA A 58 4.10 -19.46 -7.57
N GLN A 59 2.99 -18.81 -7.92
CA GLN A 59 2.94 -17.88 -9.04
C GLN A 59 3.89 -16.71 -8.81
N ALA A 60 3.84 -16.07 -7.64
CA ALA A 60 4.73 -14.96 -7.31
C ALA A 60 6.21 -15.35 -7.35
N GLU A 61 6.53 -16.58 -6.96
CA GLU A 61 7.90 -17.11 -7.01
C GLU A 61 8.39 -17.38 -8.43
N ARG A 62 7.52 -17.88 -9.32
CA ARG A 62 7.85 -18.07 -10.74
C ARG A 62 8.02 -16.75 -11.49
N GLU A 63 7.26 -15.73 -11.11
CA GLU A 63 7.33 -14.39 -11.70
C GLU A 63 8.49 -13.56 -11.14
N ALA A 64 9.13 -14.02 -10.07
CA ALA A 64 10.29 -13.36 -9.50
C ALA A 64 11.51 -13.50 -10.43
N PRO A 65 12.29 -12.44 -10.67
CA PRO A 65 13.55 -12.56 -11.38
C PRO A 65 14.49 -13.54 -10.65
N GLU A 66 15.24 -14.37 -11.40
CA GLU A 66 16.09 -15.46 -10.89
C GLU A 66 17.14 -15.03 -9.83
N THR A 67 17.44 -13.73 -9.77
CA THR A 67 18.20 -13.10 -8.68
C THR A 67 17.23 -12.38 -7.74
N ALA A 68 16.55 -13.11 -6.87
CA ALA A 68 15.86 -12.53 -5.73
C ALA A 68 16.88 -12.05 -4.67
N GLU A 69 17.82 -11.22 -5.09
CA GLU A 69 18.60 -10.39 -4.19
C GLU A 69 17.63 -9.45 -3.47
N ALA A 70 17.93 -9.20 -2.19
CA ALA A 70 17.12 -8.43 -1.26
C ALA A 70 16.38 -7.30 -1.96
N MET A 71 15.07 -7.21 -1.68
CA MET A 71 14.29 -6.09 -2.17
C MET A 71 15.08 -4.81 -1.95
N PRO A 72 15.25 -4.01 -3.00
CA PRO A 72 16.09 -2.85 -2.90
C PRO A 72 15.68 -1.93 -1.74
N GLU A 73 16.64 -1.45 -0.95
CA GLU A 73 16.49 -0.36 0.04
C GLU A 73 16.18 0.99 -0.64
N PHE A 74 15.42 1.01 -1.74
CA PHE A 74 15.38 2.12 -2.71
C PHE A 74 14.11 2.98 -2.64
N SER A 75 13.51 3.11 -1.46
CA SER A 75 12.57 4.18 -1.12
C SER A 75 13.07 4.92 0.11
N SER A 76 12.81 6.24 0.21
CA SER A 76 13.17 6.97 1.43
C SER A 76 12.55 6.25 2.63
N LEU A 77 13.33 6.14 3.72
CA LEU A 77 12.95 5.39 4.93
C LEU A 77 11.53 5.74 5.40
N GLU A 78 11.17 7.02 5.30
CA GLU A 78 9.86 7.54 5.68
C GLU A 78 8.72 7.03 4.78
N LEU A 79 8.92 6.95 3.47
CA LEU A 79 7.92 6.42 2.54
C LEU A 79 7.75 4.92 2.72
N THR A 80 8.84 4.19 2.92
CA THR A 80 8.80 2.77 3.24
C THR A 80 8.02 2.52 4.53
N ALA A 81 8.36 3.24 5.61
CA ALA A 81 7.69 3.10 6.89
C ALA A 81 6.19 3.42 6.81
N LYS A 82 5.81 4.46 6.07
CA LYS A 82 4.40 4.81 5.84
C LYS A 82 3.67 3.75 5.01
N ALA A 83 4.28 3.26 3.94
CA ALA A 83 3.70 2.24 3.09
C ALA A 83 3.47 0.94 3.86
N THR A 84 4.46 0.48 4.62
CA THR A 84 4.34 -0.73 5.46
C THR A 84 3.27 -0.56 6.53
N ARG A 85 3.22 0.60 7.22
CA ARG A 85 2.15 0.87 8.20
C ARG A 85 0.76 0.83 7.57
N SER A 86 0.58 1.52 6.45
CA SER A 86 -0.70 1.54 5.73
C SER A 86 -1.09 0.16 5.21
N PHE A 87 -0.12 -0.64 4.75
CA PHE A 87 -0.34 -2.03 4.38
C PHE A 87 -0.84 -2.86 5.57
N TRP A 88 -0.24 -2.70 6.76
CA TRP A 88 -0.68 -3.42 7.95
C TRP A 88 -2.08 -3.01 8.41
N GLU A 89 -2.41 -1.72 8.38
CA GLU A 89 -3.76 -1.25 8.69
C GLU A 89 -4.78 -1.77 7.67
N TRP A 90 -4.42 -1.80 6.39
CA TRP A 90 -5.24 -2.41 5.35
C TRP A 90 -5.43 -3.91 5.55
N ALA A 91 -4.35 -4.64 5.86
CA ALA A 91 -4.39 -6.08 6.12
C ALA A 91 -5.27 -6.41 7.33
N ARG A 92 -5.22 -5.60 8.40
CA ARG A 92 -6.09 -5.72 9.58
C ARG A 92 -7.56 -5.48 9.25
N SER A 93 -7.86 -4.63 8.26
CA SER A 93 -9.21 -4.47 7.72
C SER A 93 -9.67 -5.62 6.82
N GLY A 94 -8.87 -6.69 6.68
CA GLY A 94 -9.17 -7.81 5.79
C GLY A 94 -8.97 -7.47 4.31
N PHE A 95 -8.08 -6.51 4.01
CA PHE A 95 -7.83 -6.03 2.65
C PHE A 95 -9.07 -5.39 1.99
N ALA A 96 -9.96 -4.83 2.80
CA ALA A 96 -11.16 -4.15 2.32
C ALA A 96 -10.80 -2.89 1.51
N THR A 97 -11.61 -2.57 0.51
CA THR A 97 -11.54 -1.33 -0.25
C THR A 97 -12.87 -0.60 -0.16
N LEU A 98 -12.82 0.72 -0.35
CA LEU A 98 -14.03 1.53 -0.46
C LEU A 98 -14.83 1.22 -1.73
N ASP A 99 -16.11 1.59 -1.72
CA ASP A 99 -16.99 1.51 -2.89
C ASP A 99 -16.53 2.47 -4.01
N ALA A 100 -16.95 2.19 -5.24
CA ALA A 100 -16.49 2.92 -6.42
C ALA A 100 -16.83 4.41 -6.38
N GLU A 101 -17.98 4.78 -5.83
CA GLU A 101 -18.43 6.17 -5.74
C GLU A 101 -17.52 6.96 -4.79
N THR A 102 -17.24 6.41 -3.61
CA THR A 102 -16.32 7.04 -2.64
C THR A 102 -14.90 7.13 -3.20
N VAL A 103 -14.41 6.09 -3.88
CA VAL A 103 -13.07 6.10 -4.50
C VAL A 103 -12.96 7.19 -5.57
N GLU A 104 -13.97 7.31 -6.43
CA GLU A 104 -14.00 8.30 -7.49
C GLU A 104 -14.04 9.72 -6.91
N ALA A 105 -14.92 9.97 -5.94
CA ALA A 105 -15.00 11.28 -5.26
C ALA A 105 -13.65 11.67 -4.62
N ARG A 106 -12.98 10.73 -3.94
CA ARG A 106 -11.66 10.97 -3.35
C ARG A 106 -10.59 11.22 -4.40
N PHE A 107 -10.66 10.55 -5.55
CA PHE A 107 -9.68 10.68 -6.63
C PHE A 107 -9.86 11.99 -7.40
N GLU A 108 -11.09 12.41 -7.68
CA GLU A 108 -11.41 13.72 -8.23
C GLU A 108 -10.89 14.85 -7.34
N ALA A 109 -11.07 14.74 -6.02
CA ALA A 109 -10.47 15.68 -5.07
C ALA A 109 -8.93 15.71 -5.15
N CYS A 110 -8.28 14.59 -5.49
CA CYS A 110 -6.84 14.57 -5.77
C CYS A 110 -6.52 15.27 -7.10
N LEU A 111 -7.28 15.00 -8.17
CA LEU A 111 -7.04 15.60 -9.50
C LEU A 111 -7.15 17.13 -9.48
N ALA A 112 -8.06 17.68 -8.67
CA ALA A 112 -8.21 19.12 -8.45
C ALA A 112 -7.16 19.72 -7.48
N CYS A 113 -6.34 18.90 -6.82
CA CYS A 113 -5.44 19.36 -5.76
C CYS A 113 -4.12 19.92 -6.34
N PRO A 114 -3.68 21.13 -5.94
CA PRO A 114 -2.40 21.71 -6.40
C PRO A 114 -1.17 20.95 -5.91
N ASN A 115 -1.34 20.05 -4.92
CA ASN A 115 -0.28 19.20 -4.40
C ASN A 115 -0.13 17.88 -5.17
N LEU A 116 -0.99 17.59 -6.15
CA LEU A 116 -0.84 16.42 -6.99
C LEU A 116 0.21 16.68 -8.08
N MET A 117 1.20 15.81 -8.16
CA MET A 117 2.27 15.91 -9.16
C MET A 117 2.49 14.58 -9.87
N ALA A 118 3.19 14.62 -11.01
CA ALA A 118 3.74 13.40 -11.60
C ALA A 118 4.69 12.74 -10.59
N ALA A 119 4.69 11.41 -10.53
CA ALA A 119 5.65 10.68 -9.72
C ALA A 119 7.08 11.12 -10.12
N PRO A 120 7.94 11.46 -9.14
CA PRO A 120 9.34 11.69 -9.44
C PRO A 120 9.95 10.38 -9.95
N ASP A 121 11.04 10.49 -10.72
CA ASP A 121 11.77 9.34 -11.25
C ASP A 121 12.60 8.62 -10.16
N LEU A 122 11.89 8.16 -9.12
CA LEU A 122 12.43 7.37 -8.02
C LEU A 122 11.97 5.93 -8.16
N LEU A 123 12.87 5.00 -7.83
CA LEU A 123 12.63 3.57 -7.91
C LEU A 123 11.36 3.15 -7.15
N ALA A 124 11.10 3.74 -5.97
CA ALA A 124 9.85 3.56 -5.21
C ALA A 124 8.56 3.66 -6.03
N TYR A 125 8.52 4.53 -7.04
CA TYR A 125 7.36 4.73 -7.93
C TYR A 125 7.47 3.95 -9.24
N ARG A 126 8.68 3.53 -9.64
CA ARG A 126 8.85 2.62 -10.80
C ARG A 126 8.36 1.21 -10.49
N VAL A 127 8.66 0.70 -9.30
CA VAL A 127 8.34 -0.68 -8.87
C VAL A 127 6.83 -0.88 -8.71
N THR A 128 6.08 0.19 -8.43
CA THR A 128 4.63 0.16 -8.31
C THR A 128 3.91 0.22 -9.67
N GLY A 129 4.64 0.31 -10.80
CA GLY A 129 4.14 0.13 -12.17
C GLY A 129 2.93 1.00 -12.58
N ALA A 130 3.17 2.10 -13.29
CA ALA A 130 2.29 2.67 -14.34
C ALA A 130 2.88 3.99 -14.86
N ASP A 131 2.86 4.19 -16.17
CA ASP A 131 3.30 5.39 -16.92
C ASP A 131 2.56 6.71 -16.56
N ARG A 132 1.69 6.69 -15.54
CA ARG A 132 0.82 7.82 -15.14
C ARG A 132 0.63 7.93 -13.64
N GLN A 133 1.60 7.47 -12.83
CA GLN A 133 1.49 7.63 -11.39
C GLN A 133 1.50 9.12 -11.00
N ARG A 134 0.43 9.53 -10.33
CA ARG A 134 0.35 10.84 -9.68
C ARG A 134 0.50 10.67 -8.18
N VAL A 135 1.41 11.44 -7.60
CA VAL A 135 1.78 11.37 -6.18
C VAL A 135 1.40 12.67 -5.49
N CYS A 136 0.97 12.56 -4.24
CA CYS A 136 0.67 13.72 -3.42
C CYS A 136 1.95 14.26 -2.77
N ARG A 137 2.28 15.54 -2.96
CA ARG A 137 3.45 16.19 -2.34
C ARG A 137 3.41 16.20 -0.81
N LEU A 138 2.21 16.20 -0.22
CA LEU A 138 2.05 16.28 1.25
C LEU A 138 2.33 14.95 1.96
N CYS A 139 2.09 13.81 1.30
CA CYS A 139 2.24 12.50 1.94
C CYS A 139 3.09 11.49 1.16
N GLY A 140 3.45 11.78 -0.10
CA GLY A 140 4.20 10.88 -0.98
C GLY A 140 3.43 9.66 -1.47
N CYS A 141 2.13 9.55 -1.18
CA CYS A 141 1.34 8.41 -1.63
C CYS A 141 0.93 8.55 -3.11
N VAL A 142 0.83 7.42 -3.80
CA VAL A 142 0.17 7.32 -5.11
C VAL A 142 -1.33 7.54 -4.93
N ALA A 143 -1.87 8.59 -5.53
CA ALA A 143 -3.24 9.05 -5.29
C ALA A 143 -4.27 7.95 -5.55
N ALA A 144 -4.22 7.32 -6.72
CA ALA A 144 -5.14 6.25 -7.13
C ALA A 144 -5.14 5.01 -6.21
N ARG A 145 -4.07 4.82 -5.42
CA ARG A 145 -3.99 3.73 -4.43
C ARG A 145 -4.56 4.17 -3.09
N LYS A 146 -4.10 5.32 -2.60
CA LYS A 146 -4.52 5.89 -1.32
C LYS A 146 -6.03 6.10 -1.25
N THR A 147 -6.67 6.49 -2.36
CA THR A 147 -8.12 6.74 -2.42
C THR A 147 -8.97 5.48 -2.19
N LYS A 148 -8.43 4.29 -2.46
CA LYS A 148 -9.11 3.00 -2.29
C LYS A 148 -9.14 2.51 -0.84
N LEU A 149 -8.25 3.03 0.01
CA LEU A 149 -8.03 2.51 1.34
C LEU A 149 -8.98 3.18 2.36
N PRO A 150 -9.76 2.40 3.13
CA PRO A 150 -10.77 2.95 4.03
C PRO A 150 -10.18 3.72 5.22
N HIS A 151 -9.04 3.27 5.75
CA HIS A 151 -8.33 3.87 6.88
C HIS A 151 -7.52 5.11 6.50
N GLU A 152 -7.23 5.30 5.21
CA GLU A 152 -6.46 6.45 4.75
C GLU A 152 -7.26 7.76 4.83
N ARG A 153 -6.49 8.84 5.04
CA ARG A 153 -7.02 10.22 5.09
C ARG A 153 -6.19 11.16 4.24
N CYS A 154 -6.85 12.19 3.68
CA CYS A 154 -6.15 13.29 3.05
C CYS A 154 -5.50 14.19 4.12
N PRO A 155 -4.19 14.49 4.03
CA PRO A 155 -3.53 15.41 4.96
C PRO A 155 -3.77 16.89 4.60
N GLY A 156 -4.31 17.15 3.41
CA GLY A 156 -4.53 18.51 2.93
C GLY A 156 -5.87 19.06 3.43
N ALA A 157 -5.82 20.26 4.00
CA ALA A 157 -7.02 21.00 4.38
C ALA A 157 -7.92 21.29 3.17
N ASP A 158 -9.21 21.26 3.42
CA ASP A 158 -10.25 21.72 2.51
C ASP A 158 -10.21 23.25 2.44
N PRO A 159 -10.04 23.86 1.25
CA PRO A 159 -10.00 25.31 1.11
C PRO A 159 -11.35 26.00 1.38
N GLU A 160 -12.46 25.28 1.29
CA GLU A 160 -13.82 25.82 1.42
C GLU A 160 -14.45 25.49 2.78
N ARG A 161 -13.87 24.54 3.53
CA ARG A 161 -14.45 24.07 4.79
C ARG A 161 -13.40 23.92 5.90
N GLU A 162 -13.34 24.90 6.78
CA GLU A 162 -12.46 24.91 7.94
C GLU A 162 -12.67 23.66 8.82
N GLY A 163 -11.58 23.06 9.28
CA GLY A 163 -11.60 21.86 10.13
C GLY A 163 -11.76 20.53 9.38
N TYR A 164 -11.87 20.54 8.05
CA TYR A 164 -11.99 19.33 7.23
C TYR A 164 -10.87 19.19 6.20
N ASN A 165 -10.61 17.96 5.78
CA ASN A 165 -9.70 17.64 4.69
C ASN A 165 -10.46 17.60 3.35
N ARG A 166 -9.70 17.58 2.24
CA ARG A 166 -10.27 17.55 0.87
C ARG A 166 -11.12 16.31 0.53
N TRP A 167 -11.17 15.31 1.41
CA TRP A 167 -12.05 14.14 1.28
C TRP A 167 -13.30 14.24 2.15
N GLY A 168 -13.55 15.41 2.71
CA GLY A 168 -14.72 15.69 3.51
C GLY A 168 -14.65 15.13 4.94
N GLN A 169 -13.48 14.68 5.40
CA GLN A 169 -13.29 14.11 6.75
C GLN A 169 -12.72 15.18 7.70
N PRO A 170 -12.97 15.12 9.01
CA PRO A 170 -12.33 16.03 9.97
C PRO A 170 -10.80 15.97 9.88
N LEU A 171 -10.14 17.14 9.92
CA LEU A 171 -8.67 17.27 9.99
C LEU A 171 -8.14 16.90 11.38
N ALA A 172 -8.88 17.27 12.42
CA ALA A 172 -8.59 16.87 13.78
C ALA A 172 -9.36 15.58 14.08
N GLU A 173 -8.63 14.47 14.07
CA GLU A 173 -8.82 13.36 15.00
C GLU A 173 -7.53 12.53 14.99
N ASP A 174 -6.65 12.86 15.94
CA ASP A 174 -5.61 11.95 16.39
C ASP A 174 -6.26 10.73 17.05
N ALA A 175 -5.79 9.56 16.64
CA ALA A 175 -5.59 8.36 17.45
C ALA A 175 -6.58 8.13 18.61
N ALA A 176 -7.54 7.22 18.39
CA ALA A 176 -7.88 6.27 19.44
C ALA A 176 -6.71 5.27 19.61
#